data_AF-A0A1R3VFC8-F1
#
_entry.id   AF-A0A1R3VFC8-F1
#
_cell.length_a   1.000
_cell.length_b   1.000
_cell.length_c   1.000
_cell.angle_alpha   90.00
_cell.angle_beta   90.00
_cell.angle_gamma   90.00
#
_symmetry.space_group_name_H-M   'P 1'
#
loop_
_entity.id
_entity.type
_entity.pdbx_description
1 polymer ?
#
loop_
_entity_poly.entity_id
_entity_poly.type
_entity_poly.pdbx_seq_one_letter_code
_entity_poly.pdbx_strand_id
1 'polypeptide(L)' 'MRPTVFSHVTPDMAIAREEVFGPVLSIIGYRDEDEAIRIAKEGEI' A
#
# COMPACT_ATOMS: atom_id res chain seq x y z
N MET A 1 14.00 -10.21 12.61
CA MET A 1 13.02 -9.16 12.27
C MET A 1 11.67 -9.52 12.87
N ARG A 2 10.78 -8.55 13.12
CA ARG A 2 9.42 -8.77 13.64
C ARG A 2 8.39 -8.33 12.59
N PRO A 3 7.22 -9.01 12.48
CA PRO A 3 6.13 -8.55 11.60
C PRO A 3 5.74 -7.11 11.91
N THR A 4 5.57 -6.29 10.87
CA THR A 4 5.23 -4.86 11.00
C THR A 4 4.07 -4.52 10.09
N VAL A 5 3.09 -3.78 10.61
CA VAL A 5 1.89 -3.36 9.85
C VAL A 5 1.81 -1.84 9.86
N PHE A 6 1.66 -1.25 8.67
CA PHE A 6 1.35 0.16 8.48
C PHE A 6 -0.12 0.31 8.09
N SER A 7 -0.84 1.19 8.79
CA SER A 7 -2.24 1.53 8.47
C SER A 7 -2.32 2.99 8.04
N HIS A 8 -3.41 3.36 7.36
CA HIS A 8 -3.63 4.73 6.83
C HIS A 8 -2.52 5.18 5.88
N VAL A 9 -1.96 4.22 5.12
CA VAL A 9 -0.96 4.51 4.09
C VAL A 9 -1.66 5.22 2.94
N THR A 10 -1.03 6.28 2.41
CA THR A 10 -1.48 6.94 1.17
C THR A 10 -0.61 6.46 0.00
N PRO A 11 -1.15 6.42 -1.25
CA PRO A 11 -0.41 5.89 -2.41
C PRO A 11 0.91 6.61 -2.74
N ASP A 12 1.07 7.87 -2.31
CA ASP A 12 2.27 8.68 -2.53
C ASP A 12 3.41 8.41 -1.53
N MET A 13 3.15 7.68 -0.44
CA MET A 13 4.18 7.33 0.54
C MET A 13 5.19 6.33 -0.04
N ALA A 14 6.47 6.45 0.33
CA ALA A 14 7.53 5.54 -0.10
C ALA A 14 7.21 4.07 0.21
N ILE A 15 6.62 3.78 1.38
CA ILE A 15 6.22 2.42 1.80
C ILE A 15 5.15 1.78 0.89
N ALA A 16 4.44 2.58 0.09
CA ALA A 16 3.48 2.11 -0.90
C ALA A 16 4.08 1.88 -2.29
N ARG A 17 5.29 2.40 -2.57
CA ARG A 17 5.89 2.43 -3.91
C ARG A 17 7.18 1.62 -4.02
N GLU A 18 7.89 1.44 -2.92
CA GLU A 18 9.18 0.76 -2.87
C GLU A 18 9.03 -0.64 -2.29
N GLU A 19 9.78 -1.59 -2.86
CA GLU A 19 9.80 -2.96 -2.37
C GLU A 19 10.55 -3.06 -1.04
N VAL A 20 9.87 -3.56 -0.01
CA VAL A 20 10.47 -3.79 1.31
C VAL A 20 10.67 -5.29 1.52
N PHE A 21 11.93 -5.72 1.49
CA PHE A 21 12.35 -7.12 1.68
C PHE A 21 12.31 -7.54 3.16
N GLY A 22 11.11 -7.59 3.74
CA GLY A 22 10.85 -8.01 5.11
C GLY A 22 9.36 -8.32 5.36
N PRO A 23 8.98 -8.83 6.54
CA PRO A 23 7.59 -9.18 6.85
C PRO A 23 6.77 -7.92 7.17
N VAL A 24 6.53 -7.09 6.14
CA VAL A 24 5.82 -5.81 6.23
C VAL A 24 4.52 -5.87 5.43
N LEU A 25 3.44 -5.39 6.04
CA LEU A 25 2.14 -5.21 5.41
C LEU A 25 1.74 -3.73 5.45
N SER A 26 1.29 -3.19 4.31
CA SER A 26 0.76 -1.83 4.19
C SER A 26 -0.73 -1.87 3.84
N ILE A 27 -1.55 -1.08 4.53
CA ILE A 27 -2.99 -0.98 4.29
C ILE A 27 -3.33 0.42 3.77
N ILE A 28 -3.86 0.48 2.56
CA ILE A 28 -4.36 1.69 1.90
C ILE A 28 -5.90 1.64 1.90
N GLY A 29 -6.53 2.69 2.42
CA GLY A 29 -8.00 2.82 2.40
C GLY A 29 -8.50 3.41 1.08
N TYR A 30 -9.74 3.08 0.73
CA TYR A 30 -10.47 3.62 -0.42
C TYR A 30 -11.93 3.89 -0.02
N ARG A 31 -12.60 4.77 -0.76
CA ARG A 31 -13.99 5.18 -0.49
C ARG A 31 -15.00 4.44 -1.35
N ASP A 32 -14.60 4.02 -2.54
CA ASP A 32 -15.42 3.31 -3.51
C ASP A 32 -14.59 2.33 -4.35
N GLU A 33 -15.28 1.48 -5.10
CA GLU A 33 -14.67 0.43 -5.93
C GLU A 33 -13.76 1.01 -7.02
N ASP A 34 -14.17 2.11 -7.65
CA ASP A 34 -13.38 2.76 -8.70
C ASP A 34 -12.04 3.29 -8.15
N GLU A 35 -12.06 3.88 -6.95
CA GLU A 35 -10.87 4.31 -6.24
C GLU A 35 -9.96 3.12 -5.88
N ALA A 36 -10.52 1.99 -5.45
CA ALA A 36 -9.75 0.77 -5.18
C ALA A 36 -9.06 0.24 -6.44
N ILE A 37 -9.78 0.18 -7.57
CA ILE A 37 -9.23 -0.26 -8.86
C ILE A 37 -8.10 0.66 -9.32
N ARG A 38 -8.28 1.98 -9.16
CA ARG A 38 -7.25 2.96 -9.51
C ARG A 38 -5.99 2.79 -8.65
N ILE A 39 -6.14 2.68 -7.33
CA ILE A 39 -5.02 2.48 -6.40
C ILE A 39 -4.27 1.19 -6.73
N ALA A 40 -4.98 0.10 -7.02
CA ALA A 40 -4.36 -1.17 -7.39
C ALA A 40 -3.51 -1.05 -8.67
N LYS A 41 -4.02 -0.36 -9.69
CA LYS A 41 -3.30 -0.11 -10.95
C LYS A 41 -2.07 0.78 -10.80
N GLU A 42 -2.10 1.77 -9.90
CA GLU A 42 -0.95 2.65 -9.65
C GLU A 42 0.24 1.91 -9.01
N GLY A 43 -0.02 0.79 -8.32
CA GLY A 43 0.99 -0.07 -7.71
C GLY A 43 1.44 -1.26 -8.57
N GLU A 44 0.86 -1.46 -9.76
CA GLU A 44 1.33 -2.46 -10.72
C GLU A 44 2.51 -1.89 -11.53
N ILE A 45 3.61 -2.64 -11.59
CA ILE A 45 4.82 -2.33 -12.38
C ILE A 45 4.63 -2.77 -13.83
#